data_AF-A0A1Q7KTG5-F1
#
_entry.id   AF-A0A1Q7KTG5-F1
#
_cell.length_a   1.000
_cell.length_b   1.000
_cell.length_c   1.000
_cell.angle_alpha   90.00
_cell.angle_beta   90.00
_cell.angle_gamma   90.00
#
_symmetry.space_group_name_H-M   'P 1'
#
loop_
_entity.id
_entity.type
_entity.pdbx_description
1 polymer ?
#
loop_
_entity_poly.entity_id
_entity_poly.type
_entity_poly.pdbx_seq_one_letter_code
_entity_poly.pdbx_strand_id
1 'polypeptide(L)'
;MKVLLTSVCRPIGAAHGDAPSVGYEVLHGQITRDQGIFSPRSTNHTFALDYIAANLEALTTVLHYPSHAELIRELRKAPTFVGISFNLSIFQRTKEAVAMVRSDASIFRQLGYQQAPL
;
A
#
# COMPACT_ATOMS: atom_id res chain seq x y z
N MET A 1 13.37 -5.81 18.19
CA MET A 1 13.00 -4.72 17.26
C MET A 1 11.94 -5.26 16.31
N LYS A 2 10.85 -4.50 16.07
CA LYS A 2 9.77 -4.91 15.16
C LYS A 2 9.75 -3.97 13.95
N VAL A 3 9.68 -4.53 12.75
CA VAL A 3 9.62 -3.76 11.50
C VAL A 3 8.31 -4.07 10.79
N LEU A 4 7.62 -3.03 10.33
CA LEU A 4 6.47 -3.15 9.45
C LEU A 4 6.87 -2.62 8.07
N LEU A 5 6.76 -3.47 7.05
CA LEU A 5 6.96 -3.08 5.66
C LEU A 5 5.62 -3.16 4.96
N THR A 6 5.20 -2.10 4.29
CA THR A 6 3.90 -2.05 3.63
C THR A 6 3.98 -1.34 2.29
N SER A 7 3.04 -1.61 1.39
CA SER A 7 2.74 -0.70 0.29
C SER A 7 1.65 0.31 0.67
N VAL A 8 1.19 1.11 -0.30
CA VAL A 8 -0.03 1.92 -0.17
C VAL A 8 -1.27 1.06 0.03
N CYS A 9 -2.33 1.64 0.60
CA CYS A 9 -3.58 0.91 0.85
C CYS A 9 -4.42 0.72 -0.42
N ARG A 10 -5.13 -0.41 -0.49
CA ARG A 10 -6.20 -0.66 -1.47
C ARG A 10 -7.53 -0.06 -0.98
N PRO A 11 -8.50 0.23 -1.87
CA PRO A 11 -8.45 0.08 -3.32
C PRO A 11 -7.71 1.21 -4.05
N ILE A 12 -7.12 0.93 -5.22
CA ILE A 12 -6.45 1.90 -6.10
C ILE A 12 -6.97 1.79 -7.54
N GLY A 13 -6.81 2.87 -8.31
CA GLY A 13 -7.08 2.92 -9.74
C GLY A 13 -8.12 3.97 -10.12
N ALA A 14 -8.39 4.10 -11.43
CA ALA A 14 -9.27 5.14 -11.96
C ALA A 14 -10.68 5.15 -11.34
N ALA A 15 -11.24 3.97 -11.05
CA ALA A 15 -12.54 3.85 -10.36
C ALA A 15 -12.53 4.43 -8.94
N HIS A 16 -11.36 4.65 -8.35
CA HIS A 16 -11.15 5.19 -7.01
C HIS A 16 -10.50 6.58 -7.03
N GLY A 17 -10.43 7.23 -8.19
CA GLY A 17 -9.92 8.59 -8.36
C GLY A 17 -8.41 8.70 -8.63
N ASP A 18 -7.73 7.59 -8.89
CA ASP A 18 -6.33 7.63 -9.34
C ASP A 18 -6.22 7.85 -10.86
N ALA A 19 -5.01 8.17 -11.34
CA ALA A 19 -4.77 8.32 -12.78
C ALA A 19 -5.00 7.00 -13.54
N PRO A 20 -5.33 7.02 -14.85
CA PRO A 20 -5.52 5.79 -15.64
C PRO A 20 -4.29 4.87 -15.70
N SER A 21 -3.10 5.42 -15.49
CA SER A 21 -1.84 4.66 -15.39
C SER A 21 -1.65 3.94 -14.05
N VAL A 22 -2.49 4.24 -13.06
CA VAL A 22 -2.50 3.58 -11.75
C VAL A 22 -3.52 2.47 -11.81
N GLY A 23 -3.06 1.24 -11.72
CA GLY A 23 -3.94 0.07 -11.75
C GLY A 23 -3.28 -1.13 -11.09
N TYR A 24 -4.12 -2.11 -10.75
CA TYR A 24 -3.66 -3.40 -10.25
C TYR A 24 -2.98 -4.23 -11.33
N GLU A 25 -3.37 -4.01 -12.58
CA GLU A 25 -2.88 -4.73 -13.75
C GLU A 25 -1.82 -3.90 -14.46
N VAL A 26 -0.57 -3.96 -13.99
CA VAL A 26 0.57 -3.26 -14.63
C VAL A 26 0.70 -3.60 -16.11
N LEU A 27 0.37 -4.84 -16.49
CA LEU A 27 0.42 -5.28 -17.89
C LEU A 27 -0.66 -4.61 -18.74
N HIS A 28 -1.78 -4.17 -18.14
CA HIS A 28 -2.83 -3.43 -18.82
C HIS A 28 -2.49 -1.94 -18.88
N GLY A 29 -2.31 -1.42 -20.09
CA GLY A 29 -2.13 0.02 -20.32
C GLY A 29 -0.70 0.53 -20.17
N GLN A 30 0.20 -0.14 -19.43
CA GLN A 30 1.63 0.24 -19.40
C GLN A 30 2.51 -0.58 -20.36
N ILE A 31 2.24 -1.88 -20.51
CA ILE A 31 3.05 -2.77 -21.36
C ILE A 31 2.29 -3.18 -22.62
N THR A 32 0.99 -3.47 -22.52
CA THR A 32 0.15 -3.73 -23.68
C THR A 32 -0.77 -2.55 -23.97
N ARG A 33 -0.90 -2.17 -25.24
CA ARG A 33 -1.87 -1.14 -25.69
C ARG A 33 -3.32 -1.55 -25.40
N ASP A 34 -3.62 -2.85 -25.46
CA ASP A 34 -4.93 -3.42 -25.15
C ASP A 34 -4.78 -4.79 -24.46
N GLN A 35 -5.82 -5.23 -23.75
CA GLN A 35 -5.89 -6.56 -23.13
C GLN A 35 -6.71 -7.50 -24.02
N GLY A 36 -6.05 -8.48 -24.61
CA GLY A 36 -6.69 -9.56 -25.35
C GLY A 36 -6.79 -10.84 -24.52
N ILE A 37 -7.38 -11.88 -25.09
CA ILE A 37 -7.53 -13.20 -24.45
C ILE A 37 -6.20 -13.86 -24.07
N PHE A 38 -5.09 -13.43 -24.68
CA PHE A 38 -3.73 -13.89 -24.39
C PHE A 38 -2.90 -12.90 -23.56
N SER A 39 -3.47 -11.76 -23.17
CA SER A 39 -2.75 -10.80 -22.34
C SER A 39 -2.68 -11.33 -20.91
N PRO A 40 -1.48 -11.45 -20.31
CA PRO A 40 -1.36 -11.92 -18.95
C PRO A 40 -2.00 -10.92 -18.00
N ARG A 41 -2.81 -11.42 -17.07
CA ARG A 41 -3.40 -10.62 -16.00
C ARG A 41 -2.72 -10.99 -14.70
N SER A 42 -2.03 -10.02 -14.10
CA SER A 42 -1.36 -10.22 -12.82
C SER A 42 -1.51 -9.00 -11.93
N THR A 43 -1.80 -9.26 -10.66
CA THR A 43 -1.59 -8.31 -9.58
C THR A 43 -0.14 -8.40 -9.17
N ASN A 44 0.64 -7.34 -9.36
CA ASN A 44 2.04 -7.36 -8.97
C ASN A 44 2.17 -7.09 -7.48
N HIS A 45 2.74 -8.06 -6.76
CA HIS A 45 3.17 -7.82 -5.39
C HIS A 45 4.38 -6.89 -5.37
N THR A 46 4.54 -6.19 -4.26
CA THR A 46 5.72 -5.36 -3.98
C THR A 46 6.86 -6.25 -3.49
N PHE A 47 7.33 -7.18 -4.34
CA PHE A 47 8.30 -8.24 -3.96
C PHE A 47 9.57 -7.71 -3.27
N ALA A 48 9.98 -6.49 -3.59
CA ALA A 48 11.10 -5.84 -2.90
C ALA A 48 10.92 -5.80 -1.37
N LEU A 49 9.67 -5.66 -0.87
CA LEU A 49 9.39 -5.69 0.56
C LEU A 49 9.70 -7.06 1.17
N ASP A 50 9.34 -8.15 0.49
CA ASP A 50 9.62 -9.51 0.94
C ASP A 50 11.12 -9.79 0.96
N TYR A 51 11.84 -9.35 -0.07
CA TYR A 51 13.29 -9.49 -0.12
C TYR A 51 13.98 -8.66 0.96
N ILE A 52 13.51 -7.44 1.25
CA ILE A 52 14.04 -6.67 2.37
C ILE A 52 13.76 -7.40 3.67
N ALA A 53 12.54 -7.89 3.90
CA ALA A 53 12.19 -8.65 5.10
C ALA A 53 13.07 -9.89 5.29
N ALA A 54 13.33 -10.64 4.22
CA ALA A 54 14.20 -11.82 4.25
C ALA A 54 15.67 -11.50 4.58
N ASN A 55 16.13 -10.27 4.32
CA ASN A 55 17.48 -9.81 4.64
C ASN A 55 17.60 -9.25 6.07
N LEU A 56 16.51 -9.08 6.79
CA LEU A 56 16.52 -8.52 8.14
C LEU A 56 16.46 -9.65 9.19
N GLU A 57 17.34 -9.58 10.19
CA GLU A 57 17.25 -10.44 11.38
C GLU A 57 16.11 -10.03 12.32
N ALA A 58 15.55 -8.83 12.15
CA ALA A 58 14.46 -8.31 12.96
C ALA A 58 13.11 -8.95 12.57
N LEU A 59 12.22 -9.11 13.55
CA LEU A 59 10.85 -9.57 13.32
C LEU A 59 10.13 -8.56 12.40
N THR A 60 9.89 -8.98 11.16
CA THR A 60 9.36 -8.13 10.10
C THR A 60 8.00 -8.65 9.62
N THR A 61 6.99 -7.78 9.66
CA THR A 61 5.69 -8.03 9.01
C THR A 61 5.66 -7.32 7.67
N VAL A 62 5.24 -8.02 6.61
CA VAL A 62 5.05 -7.45 5.27
C VAL A 62 3.57 -7.38 4.93
N LEU A 63 3.10 -6.24 4.42
CA LEU A 63 1.75 -6.03 3.92
C LEU A 63 1.78 -5.57 2.45
N HIS A 64 1.14 -6.34 1.56
CA HIS A 64 0.94 -5.93 0.17
C HIS A 64 -0.47 -5.42 -0.03
N TYR A 65 -0.57 -4.19 -0.50
CA TYR A 65 -1.81 -3.45 -0.74
C TYR A 65 -2.86 -3.68 0.35
N PRO A 66 -2.54 -3.44 1.63
CA PRO A 66 -3.48 -3.71 2.72
C PRO A 66 -4.69 -2.78 2.64
N SER A 67 -5.80 -3.19 3.22
CA SER A 67 -6.85 -2.25 3.61
C SER A 67 -6.34 -1.36 4.75
N HIS A 68 -7.01 -0.23 4.97
CA HIS A 68 -6.74 0.64 6.12
C HIS A 68 -6.81 -0.12 7.44
N ALA A 69 -7.83 -0.98 7.60
CA ALA A 69 -8.02 -1.77 8.81
C ALA A 69 -6.87 -2.77 9.04
N GLU A 70 -6.37 -3.42 8.00
CA GLU A 70 -5.22 -4.32 8.08
C GLU A 70 -3.95 -3.56 8.49
N LEU A 71 -3.72 -2.37 7.90
CA LEU A 71 -2.58 -1.53 8.27
C LEU A 71 -2.67 -1.05 9.73
N ILE A 72 -3.83 -0.55 10.15
CA ILE A 72 -4.09 -0.11 11.53
C ILE A 72 -3.83 -1.26 12.52
N ARG A 73 -4.29 -2.47 12.19
CA ARG A 73 -4.09 -3.65 13.05
C ARG A 73 -2.61 -3.94 13.29
N GLU A 74 -1.76 -3.80 12.27
CA GLU A 74 -0.32 -4.00 12.43
C GLU A 74 0.37 -2.81 13.11
N LEU A 75 -0.07 -1.58 12.86
CA LEU A 75 0.43 -0.38 13.56
C LEU A 75 0.18 -0.44 15.07
N ARG A 76 -0.96 -0.99 15.51
CA ARG A 76 -1.27 -1.23 16.94
C ARG A 76 -0.28 -2.14 17.65
N LYS A 77 0.46 -2.98 16.92
CA LYS A 77 1.52 -3.82 17.50
C LYS A 77 2.79 -3.04 17.85
N ALA A 78 2.77 -1.72 17.65
CA ALA A 78 3.83 -0.76 17.91
C ALA A 78 5.16 -1.17 17.23
N PRO A 79 5.20 -1.21 15.87
CA PRO A 79 6.44 -1.44 15.16
C PRO A 79 7.42 -0.29 15.44
N THR A 80 8.70 -0.62 15.59
CA THR A 80 9.77 0.35 15.82
C THR A 80 10.06 1.15 14.55
N PHE A 81 9.98 0.47 13.39
CA PHE A 81 10.16 1.08 12.08
C PHE A 81 9.02 0.71 11.16
N VAL A 82 8.58 1.66 10.34
CA VAL A 82 7.60 1.45 9.28
C VAL A 82 8.21 1.88 7.95
N GLY A 83 8.36 0.94 7.03
CA GLY A 83 8.77 1.19 5.65
C GLY A 83 7.56 1.17 4.73
N ILE A 84 7.42 2.17 3.85
CA ILE A 84 6.36 2.22 2.86
C ILE A 84 6.99 2.18 1.45
N SER A 85 6.69 1.15 0.68
CA SER A 85 7.07 1.07 -0.73
C SER A 85 5.98 1.68 -1.62
N PHE A 86 6.39 2.54 -2.54
CA PHE A 86 5.50 3.19 -3.49
C PHE A 86 6.26 3.58 -4.76
N ASN A 87 5.53 3.79 -5.85
CA ASN A 87 6.05 4.40 -7.07
C ASN A 87 5.50 5.83 -7.22
N LEU A 88 6.07 6.61 -8.14
CA LEU A 88 5.67 8.00 -8.34
C LEU A 88 4.17 8.17 -8.63
N SER A 89 3.56 7.24 -9.38
CA SER A 89 2.15 7.34 -9.79
C SER A 89 1.16 7.19 -8.63
N ILE A 90 1.55 6.52 -7.54
CA ILE A 90 0.72 6.34 -6.33
C ILE A 90 1.15 7.23 -5.16
N PHE A 91 1.97 8.26 -5.42
CA PHE A 91 2.50 9.14 -4.36
C PHE A 91 1.42 9.79 -3.48
N GLN A 92 0.26 10.13 -4.04
CA GLN A 92 -0.84 10.70 -3.24
C GLN A 92 -1.38 9.69 -2.23
N ARG A 93 -1.49 8.41 -2.60
CA ARG A 93 -1.86 7.31 -1.68
C ARG A 93 -0.80 7.05 -0.62
N THR A 94 0.46 7.33 -0.93
CA THR A 94 1.54 7.25 0.06
C THR A 94 1.36 8.27 1.17
N LYS A 95 0.93 9.50 0.87
CA LYS A 95 0.70 10.54 1.90
C LYS A 95 -0.34 10.09 2.92
N GLU A 96 -1.39 9.46 2.44
CA GLU A 96 -2.45 8.85 3.25
C GLU A 96 -1.88 7.75 4.16
N ALA A 97 -1.07 6.83 3.63
CA ALA A 97 -0.40 5.80 4.44
C ALA A 97 0.53 6.42 5.50
N VAL A 98 1.32 7.43 5.15
CA VAL A 98 2.19 8.16 6.09
C VAL A 98 1.38 8.85 7.18
N ALA A 99 0.26 9.50 6.83
CA ALA A 99 -0.61 10.16 7.79
C ALA A 99 -1.20 9.15 8.80
N MET A 100 -1.58 7.95 8.35
CA MET A 100 -2.00 6.87 9.25
C MET A 100 -0.88 6.40 10.18
N VAL A 101 0.34 6.23 9.67
CA VAL A 101 1.51 5.85 10.49
C VAL A 101 1.80 6.91 11.56
N ARG A 102 1.61 8.19 11.23
CA ARG A 102 1.81 9.31 12.16
C ARG A 102 0.60 9.57 13.07
N SER A 103 -0.47 8.79 12.94
CA SER A 103 -1.74 8.99 13.66
C SER A 103 -2.32 10.40 13.48
N ASP A 104 -2.21 10.98 12.29
CA ASP A 104 -2.79 12.30 12.00
C ASP A 104 -4.33 12.22 12.01
N ALA A 105 -4.98 12.91 12.94
CA ALA A 105 -6.44 12.87 13.10
C ALA A 105 -7.22 13.35 11.86
N SER A 106 -6.61 14.16 10.99
CA SER A 106 -7.28 14.71 9.80
C SER A 106 -7.58 13.66 8.73
N ILE A 107 -6.67 12.70 8.51
CA ILE A 107 -6.84 11.66 7.48
C ILE A 107 -7.96 10.68 7.86
N PHE A 108 -8.09 10.36 9.14
CA PHE A 108 -9.12 9.46 9.62
C PHE A 108 -10.53 10.01 9.37
N ARG A 109 -10.72 11.32 9.52
CA ARG A 109 -12.01 11.96 9.16
C ARG A 109 -12.28 11.91 7.66
N GLN A 110 -11.27 12.12 6.82
CA GLN A 110 -11.41 12.01 5.36
C GLN A 110 -11.77 10.59 4.92
N LEU A 111 -11.31 9.59 5.67
CA LEU A 111 -11.63 8.17 5.45
C LEU A 111 -12.93 7.72 6.12
N GLY A 112 -13.69 8.64 6.72
CA GLY A 112 -14.99 8.35 7.34
C GLY A 112 -14.93 7.77 8.76
N TYR A 113 -13.77 7.76 9.40
CA TYR A 113 -13.64 7.37 10.81
C TYR A 113 -14.00 8.54 11.73
N GLN A 114 -14.84 8.26 12.75
CA GLN A 114 -15.27 9.24 13.76
C GLN A 114 -14.11 9.72 14.65
N GLN A 115 -13.09 8.88 14.83
CA GLN A 115 -11.87 9.16 15.57
C GLN A 115 -10.70 8.40 14.94
N ALA A 116 -9.46 8.79 15.26
CA ALA A 116 -8.30 7.97 14.92
C ALA A 116 -8.51 6.54 15.47
N PRO A 117 -8.39 5.48 14.66
CA PRO A 117 -8.52 4.10 15.10
C PRO A 117 -7.37 3.70 16.05
N LEU A 118 -7.34 4.25 17.27
CA LEU A 118 -6.38 4.00 18.34
C LEU A 118 -6.27 2.52 18.69
#